data_AF-A0A2G5HYL4-F1
#
_entry.id   AF-A0A2G5HYL4-F1
#
_cell.length_a   1.000
_cell.length_b   1.000
_cell.length_c   1.000
_cell.angle_alpha   90.00
_cell.angle_beta   90.00
_cell.angle_gamma   90.00
#
_symmetry.space_group_name_H-M   'P 1'
#
loop_
_entity.id
_entity.type
_entity.pdbx_description
1 polymer ?
#
loop_
_entity_poly.entity_id
_entity_poly.type
_entity_poly.pdbx_seq_one_letter_code
_entity_poly.pdbx_strand_id
1 'polypeptide(L)'
;MGKGTSFERLQRDSPSYRAYLELEKLPDRAPAFENDEDGLPRIAIGEHFCRVLGDDRLLCGARLSNTNALRTHLEVVHQTDIKKPGMGSKNTTAMFKDAEAFYARLMEDHDAPEVVVEEAKAPARKTLGKRKSIVIDLTDEITEPDANEHIPLQPTTEPPTKKSLSTAHPKQKLEFELKKIALRKKMHADELRELDVQEELAELEED
;
A
#
# COMPACT_ATOMS: atom_id res chain seq x y z
N MET A 1 19.89 -24.03 -10.08
CA MET A 1 19.01 -22.85 -10.22
C MET A 1 18.16 -22.76 -8.96
N GLY A 2 18.34 -21.71 -8.16
CA GLY A 2 17.64 -21.56 -6.88
C GLY A 2 16.13 -21.42 -7.07
N LYS A 3 15.35 -22.17 -6.29
CA LYS A 3 13.89 -22.05 -6.24
C LYS A 3 13.55 -20.78 -5.45
N GLY A 4 13.63 -19.63 -6.11
CA GLY A 4 13.08 -18.40 -5.55
C GLY A 4 11.58 -18.57 -5.28
N THR A 5 11.08 -17.90 -4.25
CA THR A 5 9.65 -17.70 -4.03
C THR A 5 9.01 -17.11 -5.28
N SER A 6 7.69 -17.25 -5.40
CA SER A 6 6.97 -16.67 -6.53
C SER A 6 7.16 -15.15 -6.63
N PHE A 7 7.23 -14.47 -5.50
CA PHE A 7 7.48 -13.04 -5.49
C PHE A 7 8.84 -12.68 -6.10
N GLU A 8 9.91 -13.38 -5.69
CA GLU A 8 11.27 -13.11 -6.20
C GLU A 8 11.38 -13.34 -7.70
N ARG A 9 10.66 -14.34 -8.23
CA ARG A 9 10.60 -14.58 -9.67
C ARG A 9 9.94 -13.42 -10.42
N LEU A 10 8.79 -12.95 -9.94
CA LEU A 10 8.09 -11.79 -10.52
C LEU A 10 8.95 -10.53 -10.48
N GLN A 11 9.61 -10.27 -9.35
CA GLN A 11 10.48 -9.10 -9.20
C GLN A 11 11.70 -9.15 -10.14
N ARG A 12 12.28 -10.33 -10.35
CA ARG A 12 13.43 -10.48 -11.25
C ARG A 12 13.03 -10.39 -12.73
N ASP A 13 11.95 -11.07 -13.10
CA ASP A 13 11.63 -11.35 -14.51
C ASP A 13 10.68 -10.28 -15.11
N SER A 14 9.85 -9.61 -14.30
CA SER A 14 8.86 -8.62 -14.79
C SER A 14 9.27 -7.17 -14.50
N PRO A 15 9.54 -6.33 -15.53
CA PRO A 15 9.80 -4.90 -15.33
C PRO A 15 8.57 -4.14 -14.83
N SER A 16 7.38 -4.46 -15.34
CA SER A 16 6.12 -3.80 -14.92
C SER A 16 5.83 -4.05 -13.44
N TYR A 17 6.13 -5.24 -12.94
CA TYR A 17 5.98 -5.53 -11.51
C TYR A 17 6.96 -4.74 -10.63
N ARG A 18 8.19 -4.50 -11.10
CA ARG A 18 9.14 -3.62 -10.39
C ARG A 18 8.63 -2.18 -10.32
N ALA A 19 8.16 -1.64 -11.45
CA ALA A 19 7.56 -0.31 -11.48
C ALA A 19 6.33 -0.22 -10.56
N TYR A 20 5.49 -1.25 -10.53
CA TYR A 20 4.35 -1.34 -9.61
C TYR A 20 4.78 -1.27 -8.14
N LEU A 21 5.89 -1.92 -7.75
CA LEU A 21 6.39 -1.87 -6.38
C LEU A 21 6.90 -0.49 -5.96
N GLU A 22 7.32 0.35 -6.92
CA GLU A 22 7.80 1.71 -6.68
C GLU A 22 6.65 2.72 -6.54
N LEU A 23 5.43 2.36 -6.95
CA LEU A 23 4.26 3.24 -6.82
C LEU A 23 3.98 3.57 -5.36
N GLU A 24 3.80 4.87 -5.08
CA GLU A 24 3.34 5.34 -3.76
C GLU A 24 1.84 5.14 -3.57
N LYS A 25 1.08 5.32 -4.66
CA LYS A 25 -0.38 5.24 -4.71
C LYS A 25 -0.85 4.34 -5.85
N LEU A 26 -2.04 3.78 -5.69
CA LEU A 26 -2.69 3.01 -6.75
C LEU A 26 -2.99 3.93 -7.96
N PRO A 27 -2.76 3.46 -9.20
CA PRO A 27 -3.18 4.17 -10.41
C PRO A 27 -4.67 4.51 -10.41
N ASP A 28 -5.04 5.71 -10.88
CA ASP A 28 -6.44 6.15 -10.93
C ASP A 28 -7.29 5.27 -11.86
N ARG A 29 -6.65 4.64 -12.86
CA ARG A 29 -7.29 3.72 -13.82
C ARG A 29 -7.14 2.25 -13.43
N ALA A 30 -6.70 1.95 -12.21
CA ALA A 30 -6.59 0.57 -11.78
C ALA A 30 -7.97 -0.13 -11.83
N PRO A 31 -8.05 -1.37 -12.33
CA PRO A 31 -9.30 -2.12 -12.28
C PRO A 31 -9.57 -2.59 -10.85
N ALA A 32 -10.85 -2.77 -10.51
CA ALA A 32 -11.23 -3.48 -9.29
C ALA A 32 -10.75 -4.95 -9.29
N PHE A 33 -10.86 -5.64 -8.17
CA PHE A 33 -10.61 -7.08 -8.15
C PHE A 33 -11.59 -7.82 -9.06
N GLU A 34 -11.06 -8.76 -9.85
CA GLU A 34 -11.88 -9.79 -10.50
C GLU A 34 -12.35 -10.76 -9.42
N ASN A 35 -13.61 -11.19 -9.47
CA ASN A 35 -14.11 -12.21 -8.56
C ASN A 35 -13.88 -13.61 -9.15
N ASP A 36 -13.58 -14.58 -8.30
CA ASP A 36 -13.49 -16.00 -8.68
C ASP A 36 -14.88 -16.64 -8.80
N GLU A 37 -14.91 -17.96 -9.07
CA GLU A 37 -16.15 -18.74 -9.19
C GLU A 37 -16.98 -18.74 -7.89
N ASP A 38 -16.34 -18.52 -6.74
CA ASP A 38 -16.97 -18.42 -5.43
C ASP A 38 -17.46 -16.97 -5.14
N GLY A 39 -17.25 -16.03 -6.07
CA GLY A 39 -17.59 -14.62 -5.91
C GLY A 39 -16.60 -13.83 -5.06
N LEU A 40 -15.44 -14.40 -4.73
CA LEU A 40 -14.43 -13.79 -3.86
C LEU A 40 -13.35 -13.08 -4.68
N PRO A 41 -12.75 -12.00 -4.17
CA PRO A 41 -11.76 -11.24 -4.93
C PRO A 41 -10.49 -12.08 -5.20
N ARG A 42 -10.15 -12.20 -6.49
CA ARG A 42 -8.93 -12.85 -6.98
C ARG A 42 -7.74 -11.90 -6.84
N ILE A 43 -6.96 -12.13 -5.78
CA ILE A 43 -5.74 -11.36 -5.51
C ILE A 43 -4.59 -11.87 -6.37
N ALA A 44 -4.01 -10.99 -7.19
CA ALA A 44 -2.83 -11.32 -8.00
C ALA A 44 -1.61 -11.65 -7.12
N ILE A 45 -0.69 -12.46 -7.64
CA ILE A 45 0.54 -12.78 -6.91
C ILE A 45 1.35 -11.49 -6.73
N GLY A 46 1.74 -11.19 -5.49
CA GLY A 46 2.53 -10.01 -5.19
C GLY A 46 1.73 -8.71 -5.15
N GLU A 47 0.40 -8.78 -5.08
CA GLU A 47 -0.43 -7.58 -4.93
C GLU A 47 -0.22 -6.96 -3.54
N HIS A 48 -0.03 -5.64 -3.53
CA HIS A 48 0.17 -4.82 -2.33
C HIS A 48 -0.89 -3.74 -2.15
N PHE A 49 -1.68 -3.43 -3.19
CA PHE A 49 -2.72 -2.41 -3.11
C PHE A 49 -4.12 -3.03 -2.95
N CYS A 50 -4.96 -2.38 -2.13
CA CYS A 50 -6.37 -2.72 -2.04
C CYS A 50 -7.13 -2.11 -3.21
N ARG A 51 -7.74 -2.97 -4.04
CA ARG A 51 -8.55 -2.60 -5.20
C ARG A 51 -10.03 -2.98 -5.03
N VAL A 52 -10.51 -3.00 -3.78
CA VAL A 52 -11.94 -3.16 -3.49
C VAL A 52 -12.65 -1.87 -3.88
N LEU A 53 -13.77 -2.03 -4.58
CA LEU A 53 -14.67 -0.94 -4.91
C LEU A 53 -15.54 -0.65 -3.67
N GLY A 54 -15.40 0.56 -3.12
CA GLY A 54 -16.25 1.02 -2.02
C GLY A 54 -17.62 1.48 -2.49
N ASP A 55 -18.46 1.88 -1.53
CA ASP A 55 -19.83 2.34 -1.78
C ASP A 55 -19.91 3.54 -2.74
N ASP A 56 -18.92 4.45 -2.65
CA ASP A 56 -18.80 5.62 -3.52
C ASP A 56 -18.29 5.29 -4.94
N ARG A 57 -18.16 4.00 -5.28
CA ARG A 57 -17.53 3.50 -6.51
C ARG A 57 -16.07 3.93 -6.70
N LEU A 58 -15.42 4.33 -5.61
CA LEU A 58 -14.00 4.62 -5.56
C LEU A 58 -13.25 3.39 -5.03
N LEU A 59 -12.05 3.16 -5.57
CA LEU A 59 -11.17 2.12 -5.05
C LEU A 59 -10.59 2.54 -3.71
N CYS A 60 -10.45 1.56 -2.79
CA CYS A 60 -9.81 1.79 -1.51
C CYS A 60 -8.38 2.36 -1.65
N GLY A 61 -7.57 1.81 -2.55
CA GLY A 61 -6.24 2.31 -2.88
C GLY A 61 -5.19 2.16 -1.77
N ALA A 62 -5.54 1.58 -0.62
CA ALA A 62 -4.60 1.39 0.49
C ALA A 62 -3.39 0.56 0.05
N ARG A 63 -2.18 1.03 0.38
CA ARG A 63 -0.91 0.30 0.15
C ARG A 63 -0.52 -0.49 1.39
N LEU A 64 -0.26 -1.78 1.22
CA LEU A 64 0.09 -2.70 2.29
C LEU A 64 1.51 -3.24 2.10
N SER A 65 2.10 -3.75 3.17
CA SER A 65 3.48 -4.24 3.17
C SER A 65 3.68 -5.52 2.36
N ASN A 66 2.65 -6.36 2.27
CA ASN A 66 2.66 -7.62 1.54
C ASN A 66 1.23 -8.15 1.34
N THR A 67 1.09 -9.22 0.55
CA THR A 67 -0.20 -9.84 0.24
C THR A 67 -0.93 -10.39 1.47
N ASN A 68 -0.25 -10.82 2.53
CA ASN A 68 -0.93 -11.27 3.75
C ASN A 68 -1.57 -10.11 4.51
N ALA A 69 -0.86 -8.98 4.62
CA ALA A 69 -1.41 -7.75 5.19
C ALA A 69 -2.60 -7.24 4.36
N LEU A 70 -2.54 -7.37 3.02
CA LEU A 70 -3.68 -7.09 2.15
C LEU A 70 -4.88 -8.00 2.46
N ARG A 71 -4.69 -9.32 2.62
CA ARG A 71 -5.78 -10.22 2.98
C ARG A 71 -6.43 -9.83 4.31
N THR A 72 -5.64 -9.56 5.33
CA THR A 72 -6.16 -9.10 6.63
C THR A 72 -6.89 -7.77 6.50
N HIS A 73 -6.39 -6.84 5.67
CA HIS A 73 -7.08 -5.59 5.39
C HIS A 73 -8.46 -5.82 4.74
N LEU A 74 -8.55 -6.73 3.77
CA LEU A 74 -9.83 -7.07 3.12
C LEU A 74 -10.84 -7.67 4.10
N GLU A 75 -10.39 -8.60 4.95
CA GLU A 75 -11.23 -9.24 5.96
C GLU A 75 -11.72 -8.23 7.03
N VAL A 76 -10.86 -7.32 7.49
CA VAL A 76 -11.16 -6.43 8.62
C VAL A 76 -11.85 -5.13 8.20
N VAL A 77 -11.39 -4.52 7.10
CA VAL A 77 -11.86 -3.19 6.66
C VAL A 77 -13.04 -3.32 5.73
N HIS A 78 -12.99 -4.28 4.80
CA HIS A 78 -14.03 -4.48 3.79
C HIS A 78 -14.97 -5.62 4.13
N GLN A 79 -14.78 -6.30 5.27
CA GLN A 79 -15.58 -7.47 5.69
C GLN A 79 -15.73 -8.50 4.56
N THR A 80 -14.71 -8.59 3.70
CA THR A 80 -14.72 -9.42 2.50
C THR A 80 -14.04 -10.74 2.83
N ASP A 81 -14.76 -11.84 2.65
CA ASP A 81 -14.19 -13.16 2.79
C ASP A 81 -13.12 -13.38 1.72
N ILE A 82 -11.94 -13.85 2.13
CA ILE A 82 -10.86 -14.21 1.23
C ILE A 82 -10.58 -15.69 1.38
N LYS A 83 -10.60 -16.41 0.25
CA LYS A 83 -10.12 -17.79 0.24
C LYS A 83 -8.64 -17.80 0.59
N LYS A 84 -8.32 -18.33 1.77
CA LYS A 84 -6.92 -18.57 2.13
C LYS A 84 -6.35 -19.53 1.08
N PRO A 85 -5.20 -19.24 0.48
CA PRO A 85 -4.58 -20.18 -0.44
C PRO A 85 -4.40 -21.49 0.33
N GLY A 86 -4.97 -22.59 -0.19
CA GLY A 86 -4.86 -23.89 0.45
C GLY A 86 -3.40 -24.18 0.77
N MET A 87 -3.14 -24.75 1.94
CA MET A 87 -1.81 -25.07 2.44
C MET A 87 -1.16 -26.11 1.50
N GLY A 88 -0.53 -25.65 0.42
CA GLY A 88 -0.04 -26.50 -0.67
C GLY A 88 -0.35 -26.03 -2.09
N SER A 89 -1.07 -24.93 -2.29
CA SER A 89 -1.24 -24.34 -3.63
C SER A 89 0.11 -23.86 -4.15
N LYS A 90 0.71 -24.67 -5.02
CA LYS A 90 1.95 -24.31 -5.70
C LYS A 90 1.61 -23.27 -6.76
N ASN A 91 2.22 -22.10 -6.65
CA ASN A 91 2.13 -21.09 -7.71
C ASN A 91 2.62 -21.72 -9.02
N THR A 92 1.70 -21.94 -9.95
CA THR A 92 2.01 -22.58 -11.24
C THR A 92 2.61 -21.55 -12.18
N THR A 93 3.38 -22.00 -13.18
CA THR A 93 3.88 -21.13 -14.26
C THR A 93 2.77 -20.32 -14.92
N ALA A 94 1.55 -20.86 -15.01
CA ALA A 94 0.39 -20.13 -15.52
C ALA A 94 0.03 -18.93 -14.64
N MET A 95 -0.04 -19.10 -13.31
CA MET A 95 -0.33 -17.99 -12.40
C MET A 95 0.70 -16.86 -12.48
N PHE A 96 1.97 -17.18 -12.77
CA PHE A 96 2.99 -16.16 -13.01
C PHE A 96 2.74 -15.36 -14.27
N LYS A 97 2.41 -16.03 -15.38
CA LYS A 97 2.11 -15.37 -16.65
C LYS A 97 0.87 -14.50 -16.53
N ASP A 98 -0.15 -14.98 -15.81
CA ASP A 98 -1.34 -14.19 -15.50
C ASP A 98 -0.99 -12.92 -14.71
N ALA A 99 -0.18 -13.06 -13.66
CA ALA A 99 0.26 -11.93 -12.85
C ALA A 99 1.10 -10.94 -13.66
N GLU A 100 2.03 -11.43 -14.47
CA GLU A 100 2.85 -10.61 -15.36
C GLU A 100 1.99 -9.82 -16.37
N ALA A 101 1.03 -10.49 -17.02
CA ALA A 101 0.10 -9.84 -17.94
C ALA A 101 -0.82 -8.83 -17.24
N PHE A 102 -1.20 -9.09 -15.99
CA PHE A 102 -1.94 -8.14 -15.17
C PHE A 102 -1.11 -6.87 -14.91
N TYR A 103 0.11 -7.01 -14.39
CA TYR A 103 0.96 -5.85 -14.10
C TYR A 103 1.38 -5.10 -15.37
N ALA A 104 1.60 -5.80 -16.48
CA ALA A 104 1.88 -5.16 -17.77
C ALA A 104 0.74 -4.24 -18.19
N ARG A 105 -0.51 -4.70 -18.13
CA ARG A 105 -1.69 -3.90 -18.44
C ARG A 105 -1.91 -2.76 -17.45
N LEU A 106 -1.72 -3.03 -16.15
CA LEU A 106 -1.88 -2.01 -15.11
C LEU A 106 -0.89 -0.84 -15.29
N MET A 107 0.32 -1.16 -15.75
CA MET A 107 1.40 -0.20 -15.97
C MET A 107 1.50 0.31 -17.42
N GLU A 108 0.57 -0.07 -18.32
CA GLU A 108 0.61 0.34 -19.73
C GLU A 108 0.33 1.84 -19.90
N ASP A 109 -0.65 2.35 -19.15
CA ASP A 109 -1.03 3.78 -19.13
C ASP A 109 -0.32 4.57 -18.01
N HIS A 110 0.36 3.86 -17.10
CA HIS A 110 1.16 4.48 -16.05
C HIS A 110 2.58 4.60 -16.58
N ASP A 111 2.84 5.70 -17.29
CA ASP A 111 4.21 6.09 -17.63
C ASP A 111 5.05 5.96 -16.36
N ALA A 112 6.10 5.15 -16.49
CA ALA A 112 7.19 5.10 -15.52
C ALA A 112 7.52 6.55 -15.13
N PRO A 113 7.87 6.83 -13.86
CA PRO A 113 8.34 8.17 -13.52
C PRO A 113 9.34 8.57 -14.59
N GLU A 114 9.08 9.71 -15.27
CA GLU A 114 10.04 10.30 -16.18
C GLU A 114 11.32 10.38 -15.36
N VAL A 115 12.22 9.42 -15.59
CA VAL A 115 13.62 9.62 -15.33
C VAL A 115 13.86 10.88 -16.14
N VAL A 116 14.03 11.99 -15.45
CA VAL A 116 14.59 13.20 -15.99
C VAL A 116 15.98 12.79 -16.43
N VAL A 117 16.06 12.17 -17.61
CA VAL A 117 17.25 12.09 -18.39
C VAL A 117 17.44 13.55 -18.73
N GLU A 118 18.28 14.24 -17.95
CA GLU A 118 18.86 15.49 -18.41
C GLU A 118 19.28 15.23 -19.84
N GLU A 119 18.61 15.95 -20.73
CA GLU A 119 18.74 15.88 -22.16
C GLU A 119 20.22 16.08 -22.47
N ALA A 120 20.94 14.97 -22.62
CA ALA A 120 22.29 14.96 -23.15
C ALA A 120 22.16 15.42 -24.59
N LYS A 121 22.28 16.74 -24.77
CA LYS A 121 22.35 17.45 -26.03
C LYS A 121 23.27 16.67 -26.95
N ALA A 122 22.68 16.02 -27.94
CA ALA A 122 23.39 15.21 -28.92
C ALA A 122 24.50 16.04 -29.59
N PRO A 123 25.76 15.59 -29.60
CA PRO A 123 26.70 16.07 -30.59
C PRO A 123 26.47 15.29 -31.89
N ALA A 124 26.21 16.07 -32.94
CA ALA A 124 26.10 15.61 -34.31
C ALA A 124 27.27 14.70 -34.72
N ARG A 125 26.93 13.65 -35.48
CA ARG A 125 27.85 12.77 -36.20
C ARG A 125 28.93 13.59 -36.94
N LYS A 126 30.20 13.30 -36.66
CA LYS A 126 31.29 13.47 -37.63
C LYS A 126 32.14 12.20 -37.70
N THR A 127 32.45 11.87 -38.93
CA THR A 127 33.10 10.69 -39.49
C THR A 127 34.57 10.55 -39.11
N LEU A 128 35.01 9.28 -39.01
CA LEU A 128 36.28 8.72 -39.51
C LEU A 128 37.55 9.56 -39.31
N GLY A 129 38.34 9.23 -38.28
CA GLY A 129 39.67 9.79 -38.07
C GLY A 129 40.58 8.84 -37.28
N LYS A 130 41.73 8.52 -37.87
CA LYS A 130 42.76 7.59 -37.43
C LYS A 130 43.49 8.10 -36.16
N ARG A 131 43.83 7.18 -35.25
CA ARG A 131 45.04 7.16 -34.37
C ARG A 131 45.22 8.24 -33.29
N LYS A 132 45.26 7.82 -32.02
CA LYS A 132 46.45 7.67 -31.14
C LYS A 132 46.01 7.57 -29.67
N SER A 133 46.62 6.64 -28.95
CA SER A 133 46.58 6.49 -27.49
C SER A 133 47.05 7.77 -26.80
N ILE A 134 46.27 8.27 -25.85
CA ILE A 134 46.71 9.29 -24.90
C ILE A 134 46.52 8.72 -23.49
N VAL A 135 47.65 8.62 -22.82
CA VAL A 135 47.87 8.41 -21.40
C VAL A 135 47.34 9.64 -20.66
N ILE A 136 46.55 9.46 -19.60
CA ILE A 136 46.31 10.55 -18.64
C ILE A 136 46.97 10.11 -17.34
N ASP A 137 48.10 10.76 -17.10
CA ASP A 137 48.86 10.73 -15.85
C ASP A 137 48.32 11.82 -14.91
N LEU A 138 48.51 11.59 -13.61
CA LEU A 138 48.00 12.34 -12.46
C LEU A 138 48.40 13.83 -12.48
N THR A 139 47.62 14.70 -11.83
CA THR A 139 48.00 15.51 -10.64
C THR A 139 47.08 16.74 -10.41
N ASP A 140 46.82 16.99 -9.12
CA ASP A 140 46.58 18.28 -8.44
C ASP A 140 45.35 19.14 -8.81
N GLU A 141 44.39 19.28 -7.89
CA GLU A 141 44.40 20.34 -6.87
C GLU A 141 43.14 20.22 -5.98
N ILE A 142 43.38 20.09 -4.68
CA ILE A 142 42.38 20.16 -3.62
C ILE A 142 42.18 21.63 -3.29
N THR A 143 40.94 22.12 -3.32
CA THR A 143 40.60 23.42 -2.71
C THR A 143 39.52 23.19 -1.66
N GLU A 144 39.95 23.13 -0.41
CA GLU A 144 39.09 23.31 0.76
C GLU A 144 38.66 24.78 0.86
N PRO A 145 37.41 25.06 1.23
CA PRO A 145 37.10 26.30 1.94
C PRO A 145 36.91 26.02 3.43
N ASP A 146 37.84 26.58 4.20
CA ASP A 146 37.86 26.66 5.66
C ASP A 146 36.74 27.56 6.21
N ALA A 147 36.48 27.30 7.48
CA ALA A 147 35.41 27.70 8.37
C ALA A 147 35.01 29.20 8.46
N ASN A 148 33.81 29.35 9.02
CA ASN A 148 33.54 30.09 10.26
C ASN A 148 32.65 31.34 10.09
N GLU A 149 31.39 31.24 10.51
CA GLU A 149 30.76 32.33 11.25
C GLU A 149 29.68 31.80 12.22
N HIS A 150 29.96 32.08 13.49
CA HIS A 150 29.20 31.92 14.73
C HIS A 150 27.78 32.50 14.68
N ILE A 151 26.83 31.96 15.46
CA ILE A 151 25.81 32.70 16.25
C ILE A 151 25.13 31.72 17.25
N PRO A 152 24.68 32.18 18.45
CA PRO A 152 24.98 31.53 19.73
C PRO A 152 23.80 30.84 20.45
N LEU A 153 24.17 29.94 21.39
CA LEU A 153 23.34 29.39 22.46
C LEU A 153 22.89 30.48 23.44
N GLN A 154 21.62 30.46 23.88
CA GLN A 154 21.29 30.70 25.29
C GLN A 154 20.07 29.89 25.76
N PRO A 155 19.99 29.60 27.09
CA PRO A 155 19.15 28.58 27.72
C PRO A 155 17.93 29.18 28.42
N THR A 156 16.96 28.35 28.85
CA THR A 156 16.27 28.47 30.17
C THR A 156 15.05 27.54 30.33
N THR A 157 15.08 26.77 31.44
CA THR A 157 14.00 26.36 32.36
C THR A 157 12.88 25.37 31.98
N GLU A 158 12.92 24.21 32.64
CA GLU A 158 11.85 23.23 32.93
C GLU A 158 10.76 23.78 33.92
N PRO A 159 9.83 22.96 34.48
CA PRO A 159 8.62 22.29 33.93
C PRO A 159 7.34 22.73 34.72
N PRO A 160 6.13 22.16 34.47
CA PRO A 160 5.68 21.09 35.38
C PRO A 160 4.75 20.01 34.78
N THR A 161 4.97 18.79 35.25
CA THR A 161 4.03 17.69 35.56
C THR A 161 2.69 17.58 34.82
N LYS A 162 2.43 16.38 34.25
CA LYS A 162 1.33 15.49 34.70
C LYS A 162 1.33 14.14 33.95
N LYS A 163 1.39 13.08 34.76
CA LYS A 163 0.69 11.79 34.61
C LYS A 163 1.16 10.85 33.50
N SER A 164 2.10 10.00 33.91
CA SER A 164 2.03 8.54 33.79
C SER A 164 1.33 8.00 32.55
N LEU A 165 2.11 7.80 31.47
CA LEU A 165 1.76 6.84 30.43
C LEU A 165 1.72 5.44 31.07
N SER A 166 0.54 5.02 31.50
CA SER A 166 0.24 3.63 31.75
C SER A 166 0.26 2.91 30.40
N THR A 167 1.29 2.11 30.15
CA THR A 167 1.33 1.06 29.14
C THR A 167 0.18 0.08 29.39
N ALA A 168 -1.02 0.42 28.90
CA ALA A 168 -2.16 -0.47 28.88
C ALA A 168 -1.84 -1.59 27.88
N HIS A 169 -1.78 -2.82 28.38
CA HIS A 169 -1.60 -4.02 27.58
C HIS A 169 -2.63 -4.05 26.43
N PRO A 170 -2.25 -4.49 25.22
CA PRO A 170 -3.14 -4.51 24.03
C PRO A 170 -4.46 -5.26 24.26
N LYS A 171 -4.51 -6.16 25.25
CA LYS A 171 -5.73 -6.87 25.68
C LYS A 171 -6.79 -5.94 26.30
N GLN A 172 -6.38 -4.95 27.10
CA GLN A 172 -7.31 -4.03 27.77
C GLN A 172 -7.96 -3.05 26.79
N LYS A 173 -7.24 -2.66 25.73
CA LYS A 173 -7.77 -1.80 24.65
C LYS A 173 -8.85 -2.53 23.84
N LEU A 174 -8.64 -3.83 23.58
CA LEU A 174 -9.60 -4.67 22.87
C LEU A 174 -10.89 -4.87 23.68
N GLU A 175 -10.78 -5.14 24.99
CA GLU A 175 -11.94 -5.29 25.87
C GLU A 175 -12.76 -4.00 25.99
N PHE A 176 -12.10 -2.83 26.00
CA PHE A 176 -12.79 -1.54 26.04
C PHE A 176 -13.58 -1.28 24.75
N GLU A 177 -13.00 -1.56 23.58
CA GLU A 177 -13.70 -1.41 22.30
C GLU A 177 -14.86 -2.42 22.15
N LEU A 178 -14.69 -3.67 22.60
CA LEU A 178 -15.77 -4.66 22.65
C LEU A 178 -16.92 -4.22 23.56
N LYS A 179 -16.64 -3.68 24.75
CA LYS A 179 -17.66 -3.12 25.64
C LYS A 179 -18.38 -1.91 25.02
N LYS A 180 -17.66 -1.06 24.29
CA LYS A 180 -18.25 0.09 23.58
C LYS A 180 -19.17 -0.34 22.44
N ILE A 181 -18.81 -1.37 21.69
CA ILE A 181 -19.65 -1.96 20.65
C ILE A 181 -20.90 -2.61 21.27
N ALA A 182 -20.75 -3.35 22.36
CA ALA A 182 -21.88 -3.96 23.08
C ALA A 182 -22.86 -2.91 23.61
N LEU A 183 -22.37 -1.79 24.15
CA LEU A 183 -23.21 -0.69 24.64
C LEU A 183 -23.99 -0.03 23.50
N ARG A 184 -23.36 0.22 22.35
CA ARG A 184 -24.05 0.76 21.16
C ARG A 184 -25.13 -0.17 20.64
N LYS A 185 -24.87 -1.48 20.60
CA LYS A 185 -25.86 -2.48 20.21
C LYS A 185 -27.04 -2.53 21.18
N LYS A 186 -26.77 -2.38 22.49
CA LYS A 186 -27.84 -2.34 23.50
C LYS A 186 -28.71 -1.10 23.34
N MET A 187 -28.13 0.08 23.12
CA MET A 187 -28.89 1.30 22.88
C MET A 187 -29.77 1.20 21.62
N HIS A 188 -29.24 0.64 20.53
CA HIS A 188 -30.02 0.44 19.30
C HIS A 188 -31.14 -0.61 19.47
N ALA A 189 -30.92 -1.63 20.30
CA ALA A 189 -31.95 -2.63 20.61
C ALA A 189 -33.07 -2.04 21.49
N ASP A 190 -32.71 -1.18 22.46
CA ASP A 190 -33.70 -0.48 23.29
C ASP A 190 -34.50 0.55 22.46
N GLU A 191 -33.85 1.26 21.52
CA GLU A 191 -34.51 2.20 20.59
C GLU A 191 -35.51 1.49 19.65
N LEU A 192 -35.14 0.33 19.10
CA LEU A 192 -36.07 -0.48 18.29
C LEU A 192 -37.28 -0.97 19.10
N ARG A 193 -37.08 -1.26 20.40
CA ARG A 193 -38.16 -1.70 21.28
C ARG A 193 -39.13 -0.56 21.63
N GLU A 194 -38.65 0.68 21.71
CA GLU A 194 -39.53 1.84 21.92
C GLU A 194 -40.40 2.13 20.69
N LEU A 195 -39.89 1.88 19.48
CA LEU A 195 -40.67 2.02 18.23
C LEU A 195 -41.76 0.95 18.10
N ASP A 196 -41.45 -0.30 18.45
CA ASP A 196 -42.40 -1.43 18.43
C ASP A 196 -43.59 -1.19 19.39
N VAL A 197 -43.33 -0.58 20.55
CA VAL A 197 -44.38 -0.22 21.53
C VAL A 197 -45.22 0.97 21.06
N GLN A 198 -44.65 1.91 20.30
CA GLN A 198 -45.42 3.04 19.74
C GLN A 198 -46.32 2.61 18.58
N GLU A 199 -45.89 1.63 17.78
CA GLU A 199 -46.71 1.04 16.72
C GLU A 199 -47.92 0.29 17.31
N GLU A 200 -47.72 -0.52 18.35
CA GLU A 200 -48.82 -1.25 19.02
C GLU A 200 -49.83 -0.31 19.73
N LEU A 201 -49.37 0.85 20.21
CA LEU A 201 -50.25 1.87 20.82
C LEU A 201 -51.05 2.66 19.77
N ALA A 202 -50.50 2.88 18.58
CA ALA A 202 -51.20 3.56 17.50
C ALA A 202 -52.35 2.71 16.93
N GLU A 203 -52.20 1.38 16.88
CA GLU A 203 -53.25 0.47 16.42
C GLU A 203 -54.44 0.35 17.41
N LEU A 204 -54.25 0.70 18.69
CA LEU A 204 -55.31 0.67 19.71
C LEU A 204 -56.13 1.97 19.80
N GLU A 205 -55.67 3.07 19.18
CA GLU A 205 -56.40 4.34 19.15
C GLU A 205 -57.32 4.51 17.92
N GLU A 206 -57.32 3.54 16.98
CA GLU A 206 -58.13 3.57 15.75
C GLU A 206 -59.46 2.77 15.81
N ASP A 207 -59.84 2.21 16.96
CA ASP A 207 -61.14 1.51 17.20
C ASP A 207 -62.13 2.29 18.09
#